data_AF-A0A5D0JL49-F1
#
_entry.id   AF-A0A5D0JL49-F1
#
_cell.length_a   1.000
_cell.length_b   1.000
_cell.length_c   1.000
_cell.angle_alpha   90.00
_cell.angle_beta   90.00
_cell.angle_gamma   90.00
#
_symmetry.space_group_name_H-M   'P 1'
#
loop_
_entity.id
_entity.type
_entity.pdbx_description
1 polymer ?
#
loop_
_entity_poly.entity_id
_entity_poly.type
_entity_poly.pdbx_seq_one_letter_code
_entity_poly.pdbx_strand_id
1 'polypeptide(L)' 'MPIIIFLIGWAMTYIGALFKVIHFEIYYLTGNRILILATVIKVTAIAIAIFKLFQYARKAS' A
#
# COMPACT_ATOMS: atom_id res chain seq x y z
N MET A 1 -6.36 -1.64 -12.34
CA MET A 1 -6.43 -2.45 -11.09
C MET A 1 -5.25 -2.20 -10.13
N PRO A 2 -3.97 -2.38 -10.48
CA PRO A 2 -2.87 -2.18 -9.51
C PRO A 2 -2.76 -0.73 -9.01
N ILE A 3 -3.06 0.26 -9.86
CA ILE A 3 -3.13 1.67 -9.47
C ILE A 3 -4.18 1.91 -8.37
N ILE A 4 -5.35 1.27 -8.46
CA ILE A 4 -6.42 1.43 -7.46
C ILE A 4 -5.95 0.87 -6.10
N ILE A 5 -5.31 -0.29 -6.09
CA ILE A 5 -4.75 -0.91 -4.88
C ILE A 5 -3.66 -0.02 -4.28
N PHE A 6 -2.82 0.58 -5.13
CA PHE A 6 -1.81 1.55 -4.68
C PHE A 6 -2.43 2.78 -4.04
N LEU A 7 -3.50 3.35 -4.63
CA LEU A 7 -4.22 4.50 -4.07
C LEU A 7 -4.87 4.19 -2.72
N ILE A 8 -5.42 2.98 -2.55
CA ILE A 8 -5.94 2.52 -1.25
C ILE A 8 -4.81 2.47 -0.21
N GLY A 9 -3.66 1.87 -0.55
CA GLY A 9 -2.50 1.83 0.34
C GLY A 9 -1.94 3.24 0.65
N TRP A 10 -2.08 4.18 -0.28
CA TRP A 10 -1.69 5.57 -0.08
C TRP A 10 -2.62 6.29 0.90
N ALA A 11 -3.94 6.15 0.75
CA ALA A 11 -4.93 6.67 1.71
C ALA A 11 -4.72 6.08 3.12
N MET A 12 -4.49 4.77 3.21
CA MET A 12 -4.16 4.11 4.49
C MET A 12 -2.88 4.63 5.13
N THR A 13 -1.90 5.07 4.33
CA THR A 13 -0.67 5.67 4.86
C THR A 13 -0.98 6.97 5.59
N TYR A 14 -1.85 7.83 5.03
CA TYR A 14 -2.26 9.06 5.70
C TYR A 14 -3.02 8.79 7.00
N ILE A 15 -3.94 7.82 6.99
CA ILE A 15 -4.69 7.43 8.19
C ILE A 15 -3.74 6.89 9.27
N GLY A 16 -2.81 5.99 8.90
CA GLY A 16 -1.82 5.44 9.82
C GLY A 16 -0.84 6.49 10.36
N ALA A 17 -0.44 7.44 9.53
CA ALA A 17 0.41 8.56 9.94
C ALA A 17 -0.33 9.48 10.92
N LEU A 18 -1.60 9.77 10.64
CA LEU A 18 -2.44 10.59 11.50
C LEU A 18 -2.57 9.93 12.88
N PHE A 19 -2.92 8.64 12.94
CA PHE A 19 -2.99 7.87 14.18
C PHE A 19 -1.67 7.81 14.93
N LYS A 20 -0.54 7.75 14.22
CA LYS A 20 0.79 7.82 14.84
C LYS A 20 1.07 9.19 15.49
N VAL A 21 0.68 10.28 14.84
CA VAL A 21 0.88 11.65 15.37
C VAL A 21 0.01 11.90 16.59
N ILE A 22 -1.26 11.51 16.55
CA ILE A 22 -2.19 11.69 17.68
C ILE A 22 -1.99 10.66 18.80
N HIS A 23 -0.97 9.78 18.70
CA HIS A 23 -0.71 8.69 19.64
C HIS A 23 -1.97 7.85 19.93
N PHE A 24 -2.77 7.64 18.89
CA PHE A 24 -4.04 6.94 19.02
C PHE A 24 -3.78 5.45 18.94
N GLU A 25 -3.99 4.79 20.08
CA GLU A 25 -3.83 3.36 20.24
C GLU A 25 -5.18 2.75 20.60
N ILE A 26 -5.80 2.05 19.65
CA ILE A 26 -6.98 1.20 19.93
C ILE A 26 -6.49 -0.24 20.01
N TYR A 27 -6.46 -0.81 21.22
CA TYR A 27 -6.02 -2.19 21.48
C TYR A 27 -4.70 -2.54 20.79
N TYR A 28 -4.78 -3.28 19.68
CA TYR A 28 -3.64 -3.76 18.89
C TYR A 28 -3.39 -2.94 17.62
N LEU A 29 -4.17 -1.89 17.38
CA LEU A 29 -4.09 -1.03 16.20
C LEU A 29 -3.30 0.23 16.57
N THR A 30 -1.98 0.15 16.45
CA THR A 30 -1.10 1.32 16.57
C THR A 30 -0.84 1.94 15.20
N GLY A 31 -0.59 3.26 15.16
CA GLY A 31 -0.28 3.95 13.90
C GLY A 31 0.88 3.30 13.13
N ASN A 32 1.89 2.78 13.82
CA ASN A 32 2.98 2.02 13.20
C ASN A 32 2.50 0.75 12.48
N ARG A 33 1.57 -0.01 13.07
CA ARG A 33 1.04 -1.24 12.43
C ARG A 33 0.22 -0.93 11.19
N ILE A 34 -0.58 0.14 11.23
CA ILE A 34 -1.34 0.60 10.06
C ILE A 34 -0.38 1.05 8.95
N LEU A 35 0.69 1.78 9.29
CA LEU A 35 1.70 2.21 8.32
C LEU A 35 2.45 1.03 7.68
N ILE A 36 2.75 -0.01 8.46
CA ILE A 36 3.36 -1.24 7.93
C ILE A 36 2.41 -1.91 6.94
N LEU A 37 1.14 -2.12 7.32
CA LEU A 37 0.12 -2.69 6.44
C LEU A 37 -0.06 -1.88 5.15
N ALA A 38 -0.16 -0.56 5.26
CA ALA A 38 -0.27 0.34 4.12
C ALA A 38 0.95 0.23 3.18
N THR A 39 2.15 0.08 3.74
CA THR A 39 3.38 -0.09 2.98
C THR A 39 3.38 -1.42 2.23
N VAL A 40 3.03 -2.53 2.90
CA VAL A 40 2.92 -3.85 2.27
C VAL A 40 1.96 -3.81 1.08
N ILE A 41 0.76 -3.23 1.26
CA ILE A 41 -0.24 -3.11 0.19
C ILE A 41 0.33 -2.35 -1.03
N LYS A 42 1.03 -1.23 -0.80
CA LYS A 42 1.65 -0.46 -1.89
C LYS A 42 2.74 -1.25 -2.61
N VAL A 43 3.62 -1.94 -1.87
CA VAL A 43 4.69 -2.76 -2.45
C VAL A 43 4.10 -3.89 -3.29
N THR A 44 3.07 -4.58 -2.80
CA THR A 44 2.37 -5.63 -3.56
C THR A 44 1.72 -5.06 -4.83
N ALA A 45 1.10 -3.88 -4.74
CA ALA A 45 0.49 -3.22 -5.90
C ALA A 45 1.53 -2.90 -6.99
N ILE A 46 2.70 -2.38 -6.59
CA ILE A 46 3.82 -2.09 -7.48
C ILE A 46 4.36 -3.38 -8.10
N ALA A 47 4.57 -4.43 -7.30
CA ALA A 47 5.06 -5.72 -7.80
C ALA A 47 4.11 -6.31 -8.86
N ILE A 48 2.80 -6.26 -8.64
CA ILE A 48 1.79 -6.69 -9.62
C ILE A 48 1.84 -5.81 -10.88
N ALA A 49 2.01 -4.50 -10.74
CA ALA A 49 2.10 -3.59 -11.88
C ALA A 49 3.32 -3.91 -12.75
N ILE A 50 4.49 -4.12 -12.13
CA ILE A 50 5.73 -4.51 -12.80
C ILE A 50 5.55 -5.86 -13.52
N PHE A 51 5.00 -6.86 -12.83
CA PHE A 51 4.77 -8.17 -13.44
C PHE A 51 3.85 -8.10 -14.66
N LYS A 52 2.77 -7.30 -14.59
CA LYS A 52 1.90 -7.05 -15.75
C LYS A 52 2.63 -6.35 -16.89
N LEU A 53 3.46 -5.35 -16.59
CA LEU A 53 4.26 -4.64 -17.59
C LEU A 53 5.18 -5.62 -18.35
N PHE A 54 5.89 -6.49 -17.62
CA PHE A 54 6.73 -7.52 -18.23
C PHE A 54 5.95 -8.49 -19.14
N GLN A 55 4.76 -8.92 -18.72
CA GLN A 55 3.91 -9.76 -19.57
C GLN A 55 3.47 -9.06 -20.85
N TYR A 56 3.10 -7.76 -20.77
CA TYR A 56 2.75 -6.98 -21.96
C TYR A 56 3.94 -6.79 -22.88
N ALA A 57 5.10 -6.45 -22.34
CA ALA A 57 6.33 -6.29 -23.12
C ALA A 57 6.71 -7.58 -23.87
N ARG A 58 6.57 -8.75 -23.22
CA ARG A 58 6.83 -10.05 -23.84
C ARG A 58 5.82 -10.42 -24.93
N LYS A 59 4.56 -10.00 -24.80
CA LYS A 59 3.51 -10.27 -25.81
C LYS A 59 3.61 -9.36 -27.04
N ALA A 60 4.28 -8.22 -26.92
CA ALA A 60 4.44 -7.24 -27.99
C ALA A 60 5.68 -7.48 -28.87
N SER A 61 6.55 -8.43 -28.49
CA SER A 61 7.73 -8.88 -29.23
C SER A 61 7.48 -10.22 -29.89
#